data_AF-A0A7K2N3R7-F1
#
_entry.id   AF-A0A7K2N3R7-F1
#
_cell.length_a   1.000
_cell.length_b   1.000
_cell.length_c   1.000
_cell.angle_alpha   90.00
_cell.angle_beta   90.00
_cell.angle_gamma   90.00
#
_symmetry.space_group_name_H-M   'P 1'
#
loop_
_entity.id
_entity.type
_entity.pdbx_description
1 polymer ?
#
loop_
_entity_poly.entity_id
_entity_poly.type
_entity_poly.pdbx_seq_one_letter_code
_entity_poly.pdbx_strand_id
1 'polypeptide(L)' 'MNGDWLLTGRDGRLSVYLPSNDAALWRAERAPAGRWEAPRRIGGDQELRPDGGLAVGRGPDGYTHLAAWRS' A
#
# COMPACT_ATOMS: atom_id res chain seq x y z
N MET A 1 -1.79 2.37 -15.97
CA MET A 1 -1.64 1.87 -14.59
C MET A 1 -3.00 2.07 -13.93
N ASN A 2 -3.75 1.01 -13.66
CA ASN A 2 -5.06 1.10 -13.01
C ASN A 2 -4.82 1.53 -11.56
N GLY A 3 -5.55 2.52 -11.05
CA GLY A 3 -5.29 3.23 -9.79
C GLY A 3 -5.38 2.40 -8.50
N ASP A 4 -5.18 1.09 -8.57
CA ASP A 4 -5.29 0.12 -7.47
C ASP A 4 -4.29 0.42 -6.33
N TRP A 5 -3.25 1.20 -6.63
CA TRP A 5 -2.25 1.69 -5.68
C TRP A 5 -2.73 2.85 -4.79
N LEU A 6 -3.89 3.45 -5.08
CA LEU A 6 -4.50 4.53 -4.29
C LEU A 6 -5.88 4.09 -3.79
N LEU A 7 -6.03 3.92 -2.48
CA LEU A 7 -7.26 3.44 -1.86
C LEU A 7 -7.64 4.29 -0.66
N THR A 8 -8.94 4.45 -0.45
CA THR A 8 -9.47 5.03 0.79
C THR A 8 -9.55 3.95 1.86
N GLY A 9 -8.85 4.16 2.97
CA GLY A 9 -8.91 3.27 4.13
C GLY A 9 -10.27 3.28 4.80
N ARG A 10 -10.51 2.33 5.71
CA ARG A 10 -11.73 2.28 6.53
C ARG A 10 -11.93 3.53 7.39
N ASP A 11 -10.84 4.22 7.72
CA ASP A 11 -10.82 5.48 8.46
C ASP A 11 -11.08 6.72 7.58
N GLY A 12 -11.36 6.52 6.28
CA GLY A 12 -11.67 7.59 5.33
C GLY A 12 -10.46 8.33 4.78
N ARG A 13 -9.23 7.97 5.16
CA ARG A 13 -8.00 8.61 4.68
C ARG A 13 -7.52 7.97 3.38
N LEU A 14 -6.99 8.76 2.46
CA LEU A 14 -6.32 8.20 1.29
C LEU A 14 -4.99 7.55 1.68
N SER A 15 -4.75 6.37 1.12
CA SER A 15 -3.54 5.57 1.30
C SER A 15 -2.94 5.25 -0.06
N VAL A 16 -1.63 5.36 -0.16
CA VAL A 16 -0.85 5.01 -1.36
C VAL A 16 0.05 3.83 -1.03
N TYR A 17 0.06 2.83 -1.91
CA TYR A 17 0.86 1.61 -1.82
C TYR A 17 1.85 1.58 -2.99
N LEU A 18 3.13 1.62 -2.67
CA LEU A 18 4.21 1.81 -3.63
C LEU A 18 5.08 0.55 -3.66
N PRO A 19 5.16 -0.17 -4.79
CA PRO A 19 6.23 -1.12 -4.98
C PRO A 19 7.59 -0.39 -5.00
N SER A 20 8.54 -0.92 -4.26
CA SER A 20 9.96 -0.55 -4.24
C SER A 20 10.76 -1.84 -4.46
N ASN A 21 12.00 -1.74 -4.95
CA ASN A 21 12.80 -2.89 -5.44
C ASN A 21 12.54 -4.21 -4.71
N ASP A 22 12.76 -4.28 -3.41
CA ASP A 22 12.59 -5.48 -2.58
C ASP A 22 11.53 -5.30 -1.49
N ALA A 23 10.72 -4.26 -1.57
CA ALA A 23 9.84 -3.85 -0.49
C ALA A 23 8.54 -3.22 -0.99
N ALA A 24 7.50 -3.31 -0.17
CA ALA A 24 6.31 -2.50 -0.34
C ALA A 24 6.36 -1.34 0.66
N LEU A 25 6.15 -0.13 0.16
CA LEU A 25 6.01 1.08 0.98
C LEU A 25 4.55 1.51 1.02
N TRP A 26 4.16 2.09 2.14
CA TRP A 26 2.85 2.68 2.32
C TRP A 26 2.98 4.04 2.98
N ARG A 27 2.08 4.95 2.60
CA ARG A 27 1.81 6.19 3.33
C ARG A 27 0.33 6.55 3.22
N ALA A 28 -0.17 7.26 4.22
CA ALA A 28 -1.53 7.79 4.22
C ALA A 28 -1.56 9.29 4.48
N GLU A 29 -2.68 9.91 4.19
CA GLU A 29 -3.00 11.23 4.74
C GLU A 29 -3.03 11.16 6.28
N ARG A 30 -2.63 12.24 6.96
CA ARG A 30 -2.78 12.39 8.41
C ARG A 30 -4.23 12.66 8.79
N ALA A 31 -4.94 13.38 7.93
CA ALA A 31 -6.36 13.71 7.99
C ALA A 31 -6.88 13.82 6.55
N PRO A 32 -8.18 13.59 6.28
CA PRO A 32 -8.74 13.67 4.93
C PRO A 32 -8.37 14.99 4.22
N ALA A 33 -7.88 14.89 2.98
CA ALA A 33 -7.39 16.02 2.18
C ALA A 33 -6.24 16.83 2.84
N GLY A 34 -5.56 16.23 3.81
CA GLY A 34 -4.52 16.87 4.62
C GLY A 34 -3.09 16.51 4.18
N ARG A 35 -2.14 16.84 5.06
CA ARG A 35 -0.74 16.43 4.88
C ARG A 35 -0.60 14.93 4.95
N TRP A 36 0.38 14.39 4.23
CA TRP A 36 0.70 12.97 4.26
C TRP A 36 1.68 12.61 5.37
N GLU A 37 1.58 11.38 5.86
CA GLU A 37 2.59 10.72 6.69
C GLU A 37 3.86 10.43 5.88
N ALA A 38 4.96 10.20 6.57
CA ALA A 38 6.17 9.69 5.93
C ALA A 38 5.93 8.26 5.43
N PRO A 39 6.53 7.84 4.30
CA PRO A 39 6.48 6.46 3.86
C PRO A 39 7.05 5.52 4.91
N ARG A 40 6.42 4.35 5.09
CA ARG A 40 6.94 3.25 5.91
C ARG A 40 6.84 1.93 5.16
N ARG A 41 7.73 0.99 5.50
CA ARG A 41 7.68 -0.38 4.98
C ARG A 41 6.47 -1.12 5.53
N ILE A 42 5.85 -1.93 4.69
CA ILE A 42 4.75 -2.84 5.01
C ILE A 42 5.13 -4.26 4.62
N GLY A 43 4.59 -5.26 5.33
CA GLY A 43 5.02 -6.66 5.20
C GLY A 43 6.22 -7.04 6.09
N GLY A 44 6.63 -6.15 7.00
CA GLY A 44 7.77 -6.37 7.89
C GLY A 44 9.10 -6.38 7.13
N ASP A 45 10.02 -7.25 7.55
CA ASP A 45 11.34 -7.36 6.93
C ASP A 45 11.40 -8.31 5.73
N GLN A 46 10.27 -8.91 5.34
CA GLN A 46 10.18 -9.80 4.19
C GLN A 46 10.60 -9.07 2.91
N GLU A 47 11.64 -9.58 2.25
CA GLU A 47 12.03 -9.14 0.91
C GLU A 47 11.02 -9.65 -0.13
N LEU A 48 10.60 -8.73 -0.99
CA LEU A 48 9.73 -8.97 -2.12
C LEU A 48 10.55 -9.17 -3.38
N ARG A 49 10.01 -9.94 -4.31
CA ARG A 49 10.63 -10.13 -5.61
C ARG A 49 10.56 -8.81 -6.42
N PRO A 50 11.67 -8.33 -7.03
CA PRO A 50 11.70 -7.02 -7.69
C PRO A 50 10.80 -6.84 -8.91
N ASP A 51 10.53 -7.93 -9.61
CA ASP A 51 9.60 -8.01 -10.74
C ASP A 51 8.23 -8.57 -10.34
N GLY A 52 8.06 -8.95 -9.07
CA GLY A 52 6.98 -9.77 -8.57
C GLY A 52 5.64 -9.07 -8.37
N GLY A 53 5.49 -7.81 -8.80
CA GLY A 53 4.23 -7.06 -8.82
C GLY A 53 3.48 -7.02 -7.48
N LEU A 54 3.52 -5.88 -6.79
CA LEU A 54 2.60 -5.65 -5.67
C LEU A 54 1.17 -5.48 -6.20
N ALA A 55 0.29 -6.41 -5.88
CA ALA A 55 -1.14 -6.29 -6.09
C ALA A 55 -1.82 -5.74 -4.83
N VAL A 56 -2.74 -4.81 -5.02
CA VAL A 56 -3.46 -4.11 -3.96
C VAL A 56 -4.94 -4.15 -4.29
N GLY A 57 -5.79 -4.38 -3.29
CA GLY A 57 -7.24 -4.36 -3.47
C GLY A 57 -7.97 -4.09 -2.17
N ARG A 58 -9.23 -3.66 -2.26
CA ARG A 58 -10.08 -3.43 -1.09
C ARG A 58 -11.16 -4.50 -0.98
N GLY A 59 -11.24 -5.12 0.19
CA GLY A 59 -12.29 -6.08 0.52
C GLY A 59 -13.64 -5.41 0.82
N PRO A 60 -14.74 -6.17 0.81
CA PRO A 60 -16.07 -5.66 1.16
C PRO A 60 -16.19 -5.22 2.63
N ASP A 61 -15.29 -5.67 3.50
CA ASP A 61 -15.14 -5.24 4.89
C ASP A 61 -14.43 -3.87 5.02
N GLY A 62 -13.99 -3.31 3.90
CA GLY A 62 -13.33 -2.03 3.81
C GLY A 62 -11.83 -2.07 4.10
N TYR A 63 -11.23 -3.25 4.31
CA TYR A 63 -9.80 -3.39 4.52
C TYR A 63 -9.03 -3.48 3.19
N THR A 64 -7.79 -3.00 3.20
CA THR A 64 -6.87 -3.17 2.08
C THR A 64 -6.13 -4.50 2.21
N HIS A 65 -6.14 -5.28 1.15
CA HIS A 65 -5.38 -6.50 0.98
C HIS A 65 -4.20 -6.27 0.04
N LEU A 66 -3.08 -6.91 0.36
CA LEU A 66 -1.82 -6.81 -0.35
C LEU A 66 -1.36 -8.23 -0.69
N ALA A 67 -0.94 -8.43 -1.94
CA ALA A 67 -0.34 -9.68 -2.39
C ALA A 67 0.92 -9.37 -3.20
N ALA A 68 2.00 -10.10 -2.91
CA ALA A 68 3.28 -9.97 -3.60
C ALA A 68 4.03 -11.30 -3.53
N TRP A 69 4.92 -11.53 -4.50
CA TRP A 69 5.85 -12.66 -4.43
C TRP A 69 7.00 -12.34 -3.47
N ARG A 70 7.35 -13.31 -2.61
CA ARG A 70 8.59 -13.25 -1.85
C ARG A 70 9.80 -13.53 -2.74
N SER A 71 10.95 -13.00 -2.34
CA SER A 71 12.27 -13.42 -2.85
C SER A 71 12.52 -14.91 -2.53
#